data_AF-A0A938PS47-F1
#
_entry.id   AF-A0A938PS47-F1
#
_cell.length_a   1.000
_cell.length_b   1.000
_cell.length_c   1.000
_cell.angle_alpha   90.00
_cell.angle_beta   90.00
_cell.angle_gamma   90.00
#
_symmetry.space_group_name_H-M   'P 1'
#
loop_
_entity.id
_entity.type
_entity.pdbx_description
1 polymer ?
#
loop_
_entity_poly.entity_id
_entity_poly.type
_entity_poly.pdbx_seq_one_letter_code
_entity_poly.pdbx_strand_id
1 'polypeptide(L)'
;MKYSTNILINHSVNNPEISYTFGIQQISREISMERTHPGVAIICGLIQIDHLSRKLLLGTLPDFIVINGNTSANNDSMRTLLELLFSEAKVNAIGARAILDRLADALIFYIVRDIVEKDIPMPGLLGAFEDTQICNALLAIHENLQENWTLDKLAEKAFLSRSVFAERFMQVCGLPPIEFLTVWRMYYARRWLEQEHASVIDVAERCGYRSEASFSKAFKRVMGVGPGQFRKIGATK
;
A
#
# COMPACT_ATOMS: atom_id res chain seq x y z
N MET A 1 14.88 6.20 3.83
CA MET A 1 14.32 5.94 5.16
C MET A 1 13.42 4.71 5.03
N LYS A 2 13.83 3.57 5.60
CA LYS A 2 13.10 2.29 5.53
C LYS A 2 12.08 2.32 6.67
N TYR A 3 10.80 2.20 6.37
CA TYR A 3 9.75 2.16 7.39
C TYR A 3 9.05 0.80 7.31
N SER A 4 8.93 0.15 8.47
CA SER A 4 8.42 -1.21 8.63
C SER A 4 7.13 -1.15 9.43
N THR A 5 6.03 -1.67 8.90
CA THR A 5 4.85 -2.00 9.70
C THR A 5 4.97 -3.47 10.07
N ASN A 6 4.89 -3.80 11.36
CA ASN A 6 5.08 -5.15 11.84
C ASN A 6 3.73 -5.87 11.90
N ILE A 7 3.60 -7.01 11.24
CA ILE A 7 2.38 -7.83 11.32
C ILE A 7 2.66 -8.98 12.27
N LEU A 8 1.91 -9.02 13.37
CA LEU A 8 2.01 -10.07 14.37
C LEU A 8 0.84 -11.04 14.16
N ILE A 9 1.12 -12.17 13.51
CA ILE A 9 0.14 -13.24 13.38
C ILE A 9 0.38 -14.23 14.51
N ASN A 10 -0.54 -14.31 15.46
CA ASN A 10 -0.45 -15.29 16.54
C ASN A 10 -1.05 -16.61 16.06
N HIS A 11 -0.19 -17.56 15.73
CA HIS A 11 -0.55 -18.94 15.43
C HIS A 11 -0.06 -19.84 16.56
N SER A 12 -0.96 -20.23 17.46
CA SER A 12 -0.66 -21.20 18.52
C SER A 12 -0.56 -22.61 17.90
N VAL A 13 0.63 -23.01 17.47
CA VAL A 13 0.93 -24.40 17.09
C VAL A 13 1.44 -25.15 18.32
N ASN A 14 0.73 -26.19 18.73
CA ASN A 14 1.27 -27.16 19.69
C ASN A 14 2.35 -28.03 18.97
N ASN A 15 3.60 -27.99 19.47
CA ASN A 15 4.78 -28.83 19.13
C ASN A 15 5.72 -28.33 17.98
N PRO A 16 7.03 -28.71 17.93
CA PRO A 16 8.12 -27.77 18.19
C PRO A 16 9.04 -27.50 16.99
N GLU A 17 9.82 -26.42 17.16
CA GLU A 17 10.95 -25.95 16.36
C GLU A 17 10.66 -25.37 14.97
N ILE A 18 11.24 -24.18 14.76
CA ILE A 18 12.01 -23.74 13.59
C ILE A 18 11.70 -22.25 13.24
N SER A 19 12.73 -21.48 12.88
CA SER A 19 12.74 -20.02 12.67
C SER A 19 13.13 -19.69 11.22
N TYR A 20 12.36 -18.85 10.50
CA TYR A 20 12.70 -18.34 9.16
C TYR A 20 12.16 -16.92 8.87
N THR A 21 12.79 -16.24 7.91
CA THR A 21 12.57 -14.83 7.54
C THR A 21 12.05 -14.70 6.10
N PHE A 22 11.12 -13.76 5.87
CA PHE A 22 10.44 -13.49 4.61
C PHE A 22 10.62 -12.01 4.13
N GLY A 23 10.44 -11.72 2.82
CA GLY A 23 10.30 -10.33 2.30
C GLY A 23 9.84 -10.27 0.83
N ILE A 24 9.25 -9.15 0.39
CA ILE A 24 8.80 -8.81 -0.98
C ILE A 24 9.19 -7.33 -1.25
N GLN A 25 9.80 -6.83 -2.33
CA GLN A 25 10.54 -7.36 -3.48
C GLN A 25 11.67 -6.34 -3.79
N GLN A 26 12.81 -6.84 -4.31
CA GLN A 26 14.01 -6.17 -4.85
C GLN A 26 15.11 -5.57 -3.93
N ILE A 27 16.23 -6.34 -3.89
CA ILE A 27 17.67 -5.99 -3.70
C ILE A 27 18.24 -5.93 -2.27
N SER A 28 19.17 -6.87 -2.02
CA SER A 28 20.30 -6.92 -1.06
C SER A 28 20.04 -7.19 0.44
N ARG A 29 20.68 -8.30 0.89
CA ARG A 29 21.21 -8.70 2.23
C ARG A 29 20.57 -8.02 3.46
N GLU A 30 19.98 -8.72 4.44
CA GLU A 30 20.48 -9.86 5.24
C GLU A 30 19.29 -10.49 5.99
N ILE A 31 19.35 -11.79 6.22
CA ILE A 31 18.40 -12.56 7.04
C ILE A 31 19.04 -12.72 8.43
N SER A 32 18.37 -12.27 9.50
CA SER A 32 18.90 -12.31 10.88
C SER A 32 17.93 -13.00 11.83
N MET A 33 18.46 -13.86 12.70
CA MET A 33 17.73 -14.76 13.61
C MET A 33 18.12 -14.46 15.07
N GLU A 34 17.16 -14.15 15.93
CA GLU A 34 17.37 -14.07 17.37
C GLU A 34 16.25 -14.79 18.13
N ARG A 35 16.64 -15.57 19.15
CA ARG A 35 15.75 -16.37 20.00
C ARG A 35 15.30 -15.56 21.20
N THR A 36 14.01 -15.59 21.52
CA THR A 36 13.49 -15.03 22.78
C THR A 36 12.82 -16.09 23.67
N HIS A 37 11.82 -16.90 23.25
CA HIS A 37 11.12 -17.88 24.13
C HIS A 37 10.54 -19.16 23.45
N PRO A 38 10.25 -20.26 24.19
CA PRO A 38 9.67 -21.51 23.67
C PRO A 38 8.18 -21.38 23.27
N GLY A 39 7.75 -22.06 22.20
CA GLY A 39 6.35 -22.15 21.78
C GLY A 39 5.86 -21.03 20.84
N VAL A 40 6.75 -20.15 20.40
CA VAL A 40 6.44 -19.04 19.48
C VAL A 40 7.32 -19.16 18.24
N ALA A 41 6.69 -19.25 17.06
CA ALA A 41 7.36 -19.11 15.77
C ALA A 41 7.10 -17.70 15.22
N ILE A 42 8.16 -17.02 14.76
CA ILE A 42 8.07 -15.69 14.17
C ILE A 42 8.54 -15.79 12.73
N ILE A 43 7.68 -15.36 11.79
CA ILE A 43 8.08 -15.04 10.42
C ILE A 43 8.16 -13.52 10.32
N CYS A 44 9.35 -12.99 10.05
CA CYS A 44 9.54 -11.58 9.80
C CYS A 44 9.51 -11.31 8.29
N GLY A 45 8.51 -10.56 7.82
CA GLY A 45 8.34 -10.12 6.44
C GLY A 45 8.69 -8.64 6.26
N LEU A 46 9.48 -8.26 5.25
CA LEU A 46 9.52 -6.85 4.80
C LEU A 46 8.74 -6.71 3.50
N ILE A 47 7.77 -5.80 3.46
CA ILE A 47 7.11 -5.37 2.24
C ILE A 47 7.67 -4.01 1.86
N GLN A 48 8.31 -3.92 0.70
CA GLN A 48 8.72 -2.65 0.14
C GLN A 48 7.58 -2.04 -0.65
N ILE A 49 6.98 -1.00 -0.07
CA ILE A 49 5.98 -0.19 -0.74
C ILE A 49 6.63 1.16 -1.02
N ASP A 50 6.52 1.64 -2.26
CA ASP A 50 7.02 2.96 -2.58
C ASP A 50 6.32 4.01 -1.72
N HIS A 51 7.01 5.12 -1.45
CA HIS A 51 6.53 6.14 -0.52
C HIS A 51 5.13 6.66 -0.87
N LEU A 52 4.79 6.71 -2.16
CA LEU A 52 3.52 7.23 -2.63
C LEU A 52 2.39 6.23 -2.41
N SER A 53 2.61 4.97 -2.78
CA SER A 53 1.67 3.89 -2.51
C SER A 53 1.44 3.72 -1.01
N ARG A 54 2.47 3.88 -0.16
CA ARG A 54 2.31 3.89 1.30
C ARG A 54 1.41 5.04 1.75
N LYS A 55 1.67 6.26 1.26
CA LYS A 55 0.90 7.46 1.62
C LYS A 55 -0.58 7.33 1.24
N LEU A 56 -0.90 6.58 0.17
CA LEU A 56 -2.27 6.36 -0.31
C LEU A 56 -2.95 5.16 0.36
N LEU A 57 -2.27 4.02 0.44
CA LEU A 57 -2.85 2.75 0.87
C LEU A 57 -2.77 2.54 2.39
N LEU A 58 -1.72 3.04 3.02
CA LEU A 58 -1.34 2.71 4.40
C LEU A 58 -1.05 3.96 5.23
N GLY A 59 -1.50 5.13 4.79
CA GLY A 59 -1.07 6.44 5.34
C GLY A 59 -1.29 6.58 6.85
N THR A 60 -2.10 5.70 7.44
CA THR A 60 -2.54 5.76 8.81
C THR A 60 -2.67 4.35 9.43
N LEU A 61 -2.16 3.31 8.76
CA LEU A 61 -2.18 1.94 9.28
C LEU A 61 -1.47 1.89 10.65
N PRO A 62 -1.99 1.19 11.67
CA PRO A 62 -1.30 1.06 12.95
C PRO A 62 0.07 0.41 12.78
N ASP A 63 1.01 0.74 13.67
CA ASP A 63 2.38 0.20 13.66
C ASP A 63 2.42 -1.33 13.80
N PHE A 64 1.36 -1.90 14.39
CA PHE A 64 1.15 -3.33 14.52
C PHE A 64 -0.31 -3.72 14.25
N ILE A 65 -0.50 -4.85 13.57
CA ILE A 65 -1.80 -5.51 13.39
C ILE A 65 -1.66 -6.91 13.98
N VAL A 66 -2.59 -7.25 14.88
CA VAL A 66 -2.66 -8.57 15.52
C VAL A 66 -3.77 -9.38 14.87
N ILE A 67 -3.38 -10.45 14.18
CA ILE A 67 -4.34 -11.39 13.59
C ILE A 67 -4.33 -12.65 14.43
N ASN A 68 -5.50 -12.98 14.97
CA ASN A 68 -5.72 -14.21 15.71
C ASN A 68 -6.13 -15.33 14.74
N GLY A 69 -5.25 -16.32 14.59
CA GLY A 69 -5.49 -17.51 13.78
C GLY A 69 -6.50 -18.50 14.39
N ASN A 70 -7.32 -18.12 15.37
CA ASN A 70 -8.43 -18.94 15.88
C ASN A 70 -9.80 -18.30 15.60
N THR A 71 -9.85 -17.00 15.30
CA THR A 71 -11.09 -16.23 15.18
C THR A 71 -11.25 -15.50 13.85
N SER A 72 -10.32 -15.66 12.90
CA SER A 72 -10.47 -15.15 11.54
C SER A 72 -11.46 -16.01 10.73
N ALA A 73 -12.27 -15.43 9.86
CA ALA A 73 -13.14 -16.22 8.98
C ALA A 73 -12.38 -16.98 7.89
N ASN A 74 -11.14 -16.57 7.60
CA ASN A 74 -10.25 -17.24 6.62
C ASN A 74 -9.24 -18.19 7.29
N ASN A 75 -9.56 -18.67 8.49
CA ASN A 75 -8.63 -19.38 9.37
C ASN A 75 -7.86 -20.51 8.67
N ASP A 76 -8.58 -21.47 8.09
CA ASP A 76 -7.96 -22.68 7.54
C ASP A 76 -7.04 -22.37 6.34
N SER A 77 -7.42 -21.41 5.50
CA SER A 77 -6.61 -20.98 4.36
C SER A 77 -5.35 -20.22 4.79
N MET A 78 -5.47 -19.29 5.76
CA MET A 78 -4.32 -18.57 6.28
C MET A 78 -3.34 -19.50 6.99
N ARG A 79 -3.84 -20.47 7.77
CA ARG A 79 -3.01 -21.48 8.42
C ARG A 79 -2.27 -22.34 7.42
N THR A 80 -2.97 -22.87 6.42
CA THR A 80 -2.36 -23.67 5.34
C THR A 80 -1.27 -22.89 4.61
N LEU A 81 -1.53 -21.61 4.34
CA LEU A 81 -0.57 -20.74 3.67
C LEU A 81 0.67 -20.46 4.53
N LEU A 82 0.50 -20.25 5.83
CA LEU A 82 1.59 -20.09 6.79
C LEU A 82 2.41 -21.36 6.91
N GLU A 83 1.77 -22.53 7.01
CA GLU A 83 2.44 -23.82 7.04
C GLU A 83 3.26 -24.06 5.77
N LEU A 84 2.72 -23.72 4.60
CA LEU A 84 3.43 -23.84 3.33
C LEU A 84 4.60 -22.84 3.22
N LEU A 85 4.42 -21.61 3.70
CA LEU A 85 5.51 -20.63 3.84
C LEU A 85 6.62 -21.17 4.74
N PHE A 86 6.25 -21.75 5.88
CA PHE A 86 7.21 -22.35 6.81
C PHE A 86 7.92 -23.54 6.19
N SER A 87 7.22 -24.42 5.47
CA SER A 87 7.84 -25.59 4.84
C SER A 87 8.79 -25.16 3.72
N GLU A 88 8.38 -24.22 2.87
CA GLU A 88 9.19 -23.76 1.74
C GLU A 88 10.44 -23.01 2.22
N ALA A 89 10.32 -22.24 3.31
CA ALA A 89 11.44 -21.52 3.88
C ALA A 89 12.54 -22.44 4.44
N LYS A 90 12.22 -23.71 4.75
CA LYS A 90 13.21 -24.72 5.19
C LYS A 90 14.02 -25.28 4.04
N VAL A 91 13.48 -25.20 2.83
CA VAL A 91 13.98 -25.93 1.66
C VAL A 91 14.89 -25.01 0.84
N ASN A 92 16.16 -25.40 0.70
CA ASN A 92 17.09 -24.76 -0.23
C ASN A 92 16.98 -25.40 -1.63
N ALA A 93 15.79 -25.33 -2.25
CA ALA A 93 15.54 -25.82 -3.59
C ALA A 93 15.54 -24.70 -4.63
N ILE A 94 15.78 -25.07 -5.89
CA ILE A 94 15.62 -24.17 -7.03
C ILE A 94 14.15 -23.72 -7.08
N GLY A 95 13.92 -22.42 -7.16
CA GLY A 95 12.57 -21.85 -7.21
C GLY A 95 11.93 -21.57 -5.85
N ALA A 96 12.52 -22.04 -4.73
CA ALA A 96 11.98 -21.82 -3.39
C ALA A 96 11.72 -20.33 -3.12
N ARG A 97 12.63 -19.47 -3.55
CA ARG A 97 12.48 -18.02 -3.43
C ARG A 97 11.26 -17.46 -4.18
N ALA A 98 10.98 -17.96 -5.38
CA ALA A 98 9.85 -17.50 -6.18
C ALA A 98 8.52 -17.99 -5.60
N ILE A 99 8.49 -19.22 -5.10
CA ILE A 99 7.33 -19.79 -4.40
C ILE A 99 7.04 -18.96 -3.15
N LEU A 100 8.06 -18.77 -2.32
CA LEU A 100 8.03 -17.91 -1.15
C LEU A 100 7.37 -16.57 -1.50
N ASP A 101 7.88 -15.84 -2.50
CA ASP A 101 7.37 -14.49 -2.85
C ASP A 101 5.85 -14.53 -3.15
N ARG A 102 5.38 -15.54 -3.90
CA ARG A 102 3.95 -15.70 -4.23
C ARG A 102 3.08 -16.07 -3.03
N LEU A 103 3.60 -16.90 -2.12
CA LEU A 103 2.87 -17.26 -0.91
C LEU A 103 2.72 -16.06 0.04
N ALA A 104 3.75 -15.21 0.12
CA ALA A 104 3.65 -14.00 0.92
C ALA A 104 2.74 -12.94 0.29
N ASP A 105 2.72 -12.81 -1.05
CA ASP A 105 1.72 -11.99 -1.74
C ASP A 105 0.30 -12.44 -1.36
N ALA A 106 0.03 -13.75 -1.41
CA ALA A 106 -1.25 -14.32 -0.99
C ALA A 106 -1.56 -14.01 0.48
N LEU A 107 -0.55 -14.10 1.37
CA LEU A 107 -0.74 -13.86 2.81
C LEU A 107 -1.16 -12.42 3.07
N ILE A 108 -0.58 -11.46 2.35
CA ILE A 108 -0.97 -10.05 2.43
C ILE A 108 -2.44 -9.86 2.03
N PHE A 109 -2.91 -10.51 0.98
CA PHE A 109 -4.32 -10.42 0.58
C PHE A 109 -5.26 -11.01 1.63
N TYR A 110 -4.88 -12.11 2.27
CA TYR A 110 -5.65 -12.65 3.39
C TYR A 110 -5.66 -11.72 4.60
N ILE A 111 -4.51 -11.09 4.93
CA ILE A 111 -4.42 -10.08 5.99
C ILE A 111 -5.36 -8.91 5.68
N VAL A 112 -5.32 -8.35 4.47
CA VAL A 112 -6.21 -7.26 4.05
C VAL A 112 -7.67 -7.66 4.20
N ARG A 113 -8.03 -8.88 3.78
CA ARG A 113 -9.40 -9.39 3.89
C ARG A 113 -9.85 -9.52 5.35
N ASP A 114 -9.01 -10.08 6.22
CA ASP A 114 -9.33 -10.24 7.65
C ASP A 114 -9.52 -8.89 8.35
N ILE A 115 -8.74 -7.88 7.97
CA ILE A 115 -8.85 -6.54 8.53
C ILE A 115 -10.18 -5.89 8.13
N VAL A 116 -10.54 -5.98 6.84
CA VAL A 116 -11.83 -5.48 6.30
C VAL A 116 -13.01 -6.19 6.98
N GLU A 117 -12.92 -7.51 7.17
CA GLU A 117 -14.02 -8.29 7.75
C GLU A 117 -14.24 -8.02 9.24
N LYS A 118 -13.18 -7.65 9.98
CA LYS A 118 -13.24 -7.34 11.41
C LYS A 118 -13.62 -5.90 11.72
N ASP A 119 -13.97 -5.11 10.71
CA ASP A 119 -14.33 -3.69 10.84
C ASP A 119 -13.26 -2.91 11.61
N ILE A 120 -12.00 -3.33 11.46
CA ILE A 120 -10.86 -2.59 12.00
C ILE A 120 -10.76 -1.35 11.12
N PRO A 121 -10.91 -0.12 11.67
CA PRO A 121 -10.87 1.08 10.85
C PRO A 121 -9.59 1.09 10.02
N MET A 122 -9.73 1.07 8.69
CA MET A 122 -8.60 1.01 7.78
C MET A 122 -8.35 2.36 7.13
N PRO A 123 -7.47 3.18 7.67
CA PRO A 123 -7.34 4.53 7.17
C PRO A 123 -6.45 4.58 5.91
N GLY A 124 -6.76 5.49 5.00
CA GLY A 124 -6.22 5.51 3.63
C GLY A 124 -7.23 4.95 2.62
N LEU A 125 -6.75 4.52 1.45
CA LEU A 125 -7.61 4.07 0.35
C LEU A 125 -8.48 2.86 0.74
N LEU A 126 -8.02 1.99 1.66
CA LEU A 126 -8.73 0.76 2.01
C LEU A 126 -10.05 1.02 2.76
N GLY A 127 -10.06 1.80 3.83
CA GLY A 127 -11.32 2.18 4.50
C GLY A 127 -12.09 3.25 3.75
N ALA A 128 -11.47 3.94 2.79
CA ALA A 128 -12.21 4.76 1.85
C ALA A 128 -13.13 3.95 0.93
N PHE A 129 -12.87 2.65 0.72
CA PHE A 129 -13.80 1.76 0.01
C PHE A 129 -14.99 1.31 0.88
N GLU A 130 -14.85 1.32 2.21
CA GLU A 130 -15.93 1.00 3.16
C GLU A 130 -16.87 2.19 3.37
N ASP A 131 -16.34 3.41 3.31
CA ASP A 131 -17.15 4.63 3.35
C ASP A 131 -17.74 4.96 1.97
N THR A 132 -19.02 4.67 1.76
CA THR A 132 -19.70 4.88 0.47
C THR A 132 -19.62 6.33 -0.03
N GLN A 133 -19.68 7.33 0.87
CA GLN A 133 -19.64 8.74 0.48
C GLN A 133 -18.25 9.15 -0.01
N ILE A 134 -17.21 8.71 0.71
CA ILE A 134 -15.82 8.96 0.31
C ILE A 134 -15.47 8.16 -0.95
N CYS A 135 -15.91 6.90 -1.03
CA CYS A 135 -15.72 6.03 -2.19
C CYS A 135 -16.26 6.69 -3.47
N ASN A 136 -17.46 7.29 -3.44
CA ASN A 136 -18.03 7.99 -4.59
C ASN A 136 -17.13 9.12 -5.11
N ALA A 137 -16.55 9.93 -4.20
CA ALA A 137 -15.63 10.99 -4.59
C ALA A 137 -14.33 10.44 -5.18
N LEU A 138 -13.80 9.34 -4.63
CA LEU A 138 -12.60 8.67 -5.12
C LEU A 138 -12.81 8.02 -6.49
N LEU A 139 -13.95 7.35 -6.69
CA LEU A 139 -14.33 6.78 -7.99
C LEU A 139 -14.44 7.88 -9.05
N ALA A 140 -15.06 9.01 -8.72
CA ALA A 140 -15.13 10.15 -9.63
C ALA A 140 -13.74 10.68 -10.01
N ILE A 141 -12.80 10.78 -9.05
CA ILE A 141 -11.40 11.13 -9.33
C ILE A 141 -10.74 10.10 -10.25
N HIS A 142 -10.96 8.82 -10.00
CA HIS A 142 -10.37 7.73 -10.77
C HIS A 142 -10.87 7.70 -12.21
N GLU A 143 -12.18 7.90 -12.42
CA GLU A 143 -12.81 7.94 -13.74
C GLU A 143 -12.33 9.13 -14.58
N ASN A 144 -12.07 10.28 -13.94
CA ASN A 144 -11.60 11.46 -14.65
C ASN A 144 -10.51 12.21 -13.86
N LEU A 145 -9.27 11.75 -14.01
CA LEU A 145 -8.10 12.33 -13.36
C LEU A 145 -7.80 13.77 -13.83
N GLN A 146 -8.14 14.07 -15.09
CA GLN A 146 -7.83 15.33 -15.77
C GLN A 146 -8.75 16.49 -15.35
N GLU A 147 -9.94 16.17 -14.82
CA GLU A 147 -10.93 17.16 -14.39
C GLU A 147 -10.34 18.18 -13.40
N ASN A 148 -10.82 19.42 -13.47
CA ASN A 148 -10.44 20.46 -12.51
C ASN A 148 -11.25 20.29 -11.20
N TRP A 149 -10.89 19.25 -10.45
CA TRP A 149 -11.48 18.91 -9.15
C TRP A 149 -11.24 20.02 -8.14
N THR A 150 -12.33 20.54 -7.59
CA THR A 150 -12.34 21.43 -6.44
C THR A 150 -12.90 20.69 -5.23
N LEU A 151 -12.69 21.24 -4.04
CA LEU A 151 -13.26 20.67 -2.83
C LEU A 151 -14.80 20.61 -2.92
N ASP A 152 -15.42 21.64 -3.52
CA ASP A 152 -16.88 21.70 -3.71
C ASP A 152 -17.38 20.60 -4.66
N LYS A 153 -16.71 20.37 -5.80
CA LYS A 153 -17.06 19.29 -6.74
C LYS A 153 -16.92 17.91 -6.11
N LEU A 154 -15.89 17.69 -5.30
CA LEU A 154 -15.69 16.40 -4.61
C LEU A 154 -16.74 16.19 -3.52
N ALA A 155 -17.08 17.23 -2.76
CA ALA A 155 -18.15 17.18 -1.77
C ALA A 155 -19.51 16.86 -2.41
N GLU A 156 -19.78 17.44 -3.59
CA GLU A 156 -20.98 17.12 -4.38
C GLU A 156 -21.03 15.64 -4.77
N LYS A 157 -19.91 15.06 -5.24
CA LYS A 157 -19.83 13.62 -5.55
C LYS A 157 -20.03 12.73 -4.32
N ALA A 158 -19.66 13.21 -3.14
CA ALA A 158 -19.88 12.53 -1.88
C ALA A 158 -21.28 12.74 -1.29
N PHE A 159 -22.12 13.59 -1.89
CA PHE A 159 -23.42 14.03 -1.33
C PHE A 159 -23.29 14.66 0.06
N LEU A 160 -22.21 15.41 0.29
CA LEU A 160 -21.89 16.06 1.55
C LEU A 160 -21.72 17.57 1.38
N SER A 161 -21.93 18.31 2.46
CA SER A 161 -21.49 19.71 2.49
C SER A 161 -19.97 19.78 2.45
N ARG A 162 -19.43 20.90 1.96
CA ARG A 162 -17.98 21.11 1.82
C ARG A 162 -17.19 20.85 3.11
N SER A 163 -17.67 21.34 4.25
CA SER A 163 -16.99 21.19 5.55
C SER A 163 -17.04 19.74 6.03
N VAL A 164 -18.22 19.11 5.98
CA VAL A 164 -18.41 17.72 6.39
C VAL A 164 -17.58 16.77 5.52
N PHE A 165 -17.53 17.01 4.21
CA PHE A 165 -16.68 16.24 3.31
C PHE A 165 -15.21 16.35 3.67
N ALA A 166 -14.69 17.57 3.90
CA ALA A 166 -13.27 17.76 4.21
C ALA A 166 -12.86 17.05 5.52
N GLU A 167 -13.69 17.15 6.56
CA GLU A 167 -13.47 16.49 7.85
C GLU A 167 -13.52 14.98 7.72
N ARG A 168 -14.60 14.44 7.12
CA ARG A 168 -14.79 13.00 6.94
C ARG A 168 -13.71 12.39 6.06
N PHE A 169 -13.34 13.05 4.96
CA PHE A 169 -12.28 12.58 4.09
C PHE A 169 -10.93 12.55 4.81
N MET A 170 -10.62 13.55 5.66
CA MET A 170 -9.40 13.52 6.48
C MET A 170 -9.41 12.34 7.47
N GLN A 171 -10.54 12.09 8.12
CA GLN A 171 -10.68 10.97 9.06
C GLN A 171 -10.50 9.61 8.38
N VAL A 172 -11.09 9.44 7.19
CA VAL A 172 -11.07 8.16 6.46
C VAL A 172 -9.77 7.96 5.69
N CYS A 173 -9.31 8.96 4.93
CA CYS A 173 -8.16 8.84 4.03
C CYS A 173 -6.84 9.27 4.66
N GLY A 174 -6.85 9.93 5.83
CA GLY A 174 -5.65 10.43 6.52
C GLY A 174 -4.98 11.64 5.87
N LEU A 175 -5.57 12.19 4.81
CA LEU A 175 -5.04 13.35 4.07
C LEU A 175 -6.18 14.30 3.66
N PRO A 176 -5.92 15.61 3.55
CA PRO A 176 -6.88 16.53 2.96
C PRO A 176 -7.24 16.14 1.51
N PRO A 177 -8.49 16.33 1.04
CA PRO A 177 -8.94 15.87 -0.29
C PRO A 177 -8.05 16.32 -1.46
N ILE A 178 -7.65 17.60 -1.47
CA ILE A 178 -6.82 18.15 -2.56
C ILE A 178 -5.38 17.65 -2.49
N GLU A 179 -4.88 17.38 -1.28
CA GLU A 179 -3.57 16.77 -1.10
C GLU A 179 -3.59 15.32 -1.59
N PHE A 180 -4.62 14.55 -1.21
CA PHE A 180 -4.84 13.19 -1.70
C PHE A 180 -4.89 13.15 -3.23
N LEU A 181 -5.69 14.01 -3.87
CA LEU A 181 -5.74 14.12 -5.32
C LEU A 181 -4.37 14.41 -5.94
N THR A 182 -3.57 15.28 -5.32
CA THR A 182 -2.21 15.57 -5.79
C THR A 182 -1.36 14.30 -5.75
N VAL A 183 -1.36 13.59 -4.62
CA VAL A 183 -0.60 12.33 -4.44
C VAL A 183 -1.06 11.28 -5.46
N TRP A 184 -2.37 11.16 -5.67
CA TRP A 184 -2.98 10.26 -6.65
C TRP A 184 -2.56 10.59 -8.08
N ARG A 185 -2.58 11.87 -8.48
CA ARG A 185 -2.10 12.33 -9.79
C ARG A 185 -0.62 11.98 -10.01
N MET A 186 0.21 12.15 -8.98
CA MET A 186 1.64 11.81 -9.09
C MET A 186 1.88 10.31 -9.22
N TYR A 187 0.97 9.47 -8.72
CA TYR A 187 1.08 8.01 -8.85
C TYR A 187 0.96 7.59 -10.31
N TYR A 188 -0.03 8.13 -11.02
CA TYR A 188 -0.17 7.94 -12.45
C TYR A 188 0.95 8.61 -13.25
N ALA A 189 1.31 9.85 -12.89
CA ALA A 189 2.41 10.56 -13.55
C ALA A 189 3.72 9.76 -13.51
N ARG A 190 4.02 9.14 -12.37
CA ARG A 190 5.18 8.26 -12.20
C ARG A 190 5.15 7.11 -13.21
N ARG A 191 4.03 6.38 -13.29
CA ARG A 191 3.89 5.27 -14.25
C ARG A 191 4.03 5.73 -15.69
N TRP A 192 3.42 6.85 -16.06
CA TRP A 192 3.49 7.35 -17.44
C TRP A 192 4.90 7.83 -17.83
N LEU A 193 5.64 8.43 -16.89
CA LEU A 193 7.03 8.84 -17.12
C LEU A 193 7.99 7.65 -17.21
N GLU A 194 7.75 6.58 -16.42
CA GLU A 194 8.61 5.38 -16.40
C GLU A 194 8.29 4.39 -17.52
N GLN A 195 7.01 4.06 -17.72
CA GLN A 195 6.57 2.92 -18.53
C GLN A 195 6.18 3.32 -19.96
N GLU A 196 5.61 4.51 -20.14
CA GLU A 196 5.11 4.99 -21.44
C GLU A 196 6.07 5.98 -22.13
N HIS A 197 7.15 6.38 -21.44
CA HIS A 197 8.10 7.40 -21.90
C HIS A 197 7.43 8.70 -22.41
N ALA A 198 6.24 9.02 -21.88
CA ALA A 198 5.47 10.20 -22.27
C ALA A 198 6.26 11.49 -21.99
N SER A 199 5.98 12.54 -22.78
CA SER A 199 6.60 13.84 -22.52
C SER A 199 6.07 14.44 -21.21
N VAL A 200 6.85 15.31 -20.58
CA VAL A 200 6.46 15.94 -19.31
C VAL A 200 5.18 16.76 -19.48
N ILE A 201 5.00 17.39 -20.65
CA ILE A 201 3.81 18.18 -20.97
C ILE A 201 2.57 17.30 -21.14
N ASP A 202 2.67 16.17 -21.86
CA ASP A 202 1.55 15.23 -22.01
C ASP A 202 1.12 14.67 -20.65
N VAL A 203 2.09 14.32 -19.80
CA VAL A 203 1.80 13.83 -18.44
C VAL A 203 1.14 14.91 -17.59
N ALA A 204 1.59 16.15 -17.68
CA ALA A 204 0.98 17.27 -16.96
C ALA A 204 -0.49 17.43 -17.36
N GLU A 205 -0.79 17.39 -18.67
CA GLU A 205 -2.15 17.49 -19.20
C GLU A 205 -3.03 16.32 -18.76
N ARG A 206 -2.56 15.08 -18.87
CA ARG A 206 -3.29 13.88 -18.41
C ARG A 206 -3.57 13.90 -16.91
N CYS A 207 -2.68 14.52 -16.12
CA CYS A 207 -2.88 14.75 -14.69
C CYS A 207 -3.74 15.98 -14.37
N GLY A 208 -4.30 16.69 -15.36
CA GLY A 208 -5.19 17.84 -15.14
C GLY A 208 -4.47 19.13 -14.73
N TYR A 209 -3.17 19.25 -15.02
CA TYR A 209 -2.44 20.50 -14.80
C TYR A 209 -2.48 21.38 -16.06
N ARG A 210 -2.79 22.66 -15.87
CA ARG A 210 -2.84 23.65 -16.96
C ARG A 210 -1.48 24.09 -17.48
N SER A 211 -0.40 23.80 -16.75
CA SER A 211 0.95 24.13 -17.17
C SER A 211 1.98 23.15 -16.63
N GLU A 212 3.01 22.89 -17.45
CA GLU A 212 4.15 22.05 -17.08
C GLU A 212 4.87 22.56 -15.82
N ALA A 213 4.95 23.88 -15.64
CA ALA A 213 5.56 24.49 -14.46
C ALA A 213 4.79 24.14 -13.17
N SER A 214 3.45 24.19 -13.20
CA SER A 214 2.60 23.85 -12.06
C SER A 214 2.72 22.37 -11.72
N PHE A 215 2.70 21.52 -12.75
CA PHE A 215 2.93 20.09 -12.62
C PHE A 215 4.31 19.80 -12.03
N SER A 216 5.37 20.37 -12.59
CA SER A 216 6.75 20.13 -12.14
C SER A 216 6.97 20.52 -10.68
N LYS A 217 6.36 21.62 -10.23
CA LYS A 217 6.41 22.04 -8.82
C LYS A 217 5.69 21.03 -7.91
N ALA A 218 4.49 20.58 -8.31
CA ALA A 218 3.74 19.57 -7.56
C ALA A 218 4.46 18.22 -7.53
N PHE A 219 4.98 17.77 -8.67
CA PHE A 219 5.75 16.55 -8.83
C PHE A 219 6.99 16.56 -7.96
N LYS A 220 7.80 17.62 -8.02
CA LYS A 220 9.00 17.74 -7.16
C LYS A 220 8.66 17.72 -5.67
N ARG A 221 7.55 18.36 -5.26
CA ARG A 221 7.10 18.34 -3.86
C ARG A 221 6.76 16.93 -3.37
N VAL A 222 6.11 16.12 -4.21
CA VAL A 222 5.63 14.78 -3.84
C VAL A 222 6.71 13.71 -4.03
N MET A 223 7.47 13.80 -5.11
CA MET A 223 8.45 12.78 -5.53
C MET A 223 9.88 13.11 -5.09
N GLY A 224 10.13 14.29 -4.53
CA GLY A 224 11.46 14.78 -4.11
C GLY A 224 12.36 15.26 -5.23
N VAL A 225 12.13 14.82 -6.48
CA VAL A 225 12.87 15.22 -7.68
C VAL A 225 11.94 15.70 -8.78
N GLY A 226 12.43 16.53 -9.69
CA GLY A 226 11.64 17.04 -10.82
C GLY A 226 11.35 15.95 -11.87
N PRO A 227 10.27 16.09 -12.67
CA PRO A 227 9.83 15.04 -13.61
C PRO A 227 10.87 14.73 -14.69
N GLY A 228 11.58 15.74 -15.21
CA GLY A 228 12.67 15.53 -16.18
C GLY A 228 13.86 14.76 -15.61
N GLN A 229 14.21 15.00 -14.34
CA GLN A 229 15.25 14.23 -13.64
C GLN A 229 14.77 12.80 -13.34
N PHE A 230 13.51 12.67 -12.93
CA PHE A 230 12.87 11.38 -12.65
C PHE A 230 12.91 10.46 -13.87
N ARG A 231 12.58 10.99 -15.06
CA ARG A 231 12.65 10.24 -16.33
C ARG A 231 14.06 9.72 -16.65
N LYS A 232 15.10 10.53 -16.39
CA LYS A 232 16.50 10.11 -16.61
C LYS A 232 16.90 8.96 -15.69
N ILE A 233 16.45 8.98 -14.43
CA ILE A 233 16.74 7.93 -13.46
C ILE A 233 16.05 6.61 -13.87
N GLY A 234 14.79 6.68 -14.33
CA GLY A 234 14.03 5.51 -14.79
C GLY A 234 14.58 4.88 -16.08
N ALA A 235 15.14 5.69 -16.99
CA ALA A 235 15.74 5.21 -18.24
C ALA A 235 17.14 4.57 -18.08
N THR A 236 17.73 4.62 -16.88
CA THR A 236 19.10 4.10 -16.61
C THR A 236 19.08 2.79 -15.82
N LYS A 237 17.99 2.00 -15.89
CA LYS A 237 17.89 0.69 -15.25
C LYS A 237 17.65 -0.42 -16.26
#